data_AF-A0A537VRA2-F1
#
_entry.id   AF-A0A537VRA2-F1
#
_cell.length_a   1.000
_cell.length_b   1.000
_cell.length_c   1.000
_cell.angle_alpha   90.00
_cell.angle_beta   90.00
_cell.angle_gamma   90.00
#
_symmetry.space_group_name_H-M   'P 1'
#
loop_
_entity.id
_entity.type
_entity.pdbx_description
1 polymer ?
#
loop_
_entity_poly.entity_id
_entity_poly.type
_entity_poly.pdbx_seq_one_letter_code
_entity_poly.pdbx_strand_id
1 'polypeptide(L)'
;MPDRNIPGILGRSIGVALTAALRAEVMLVYIGAQRHGITLRIAHVDPSFDHPSRGPFDGQYMQALYEVGVADGKKGTAFGDTLPELSMHGSGGPQ
;
A
#
# COMPACT_ATOMS: atom_id res chain seq x y z
N MET A 1 -34.92 -12.51 -3.83
CA MET A 1 -34.13 -11.46 -4.50
C MET A 1 -32.80 -11.38 -3.77
N PRO A 2 -31.63 -11.42 -4.42
CA PRO A 2 -30.38 -11.27 -3.71
C PRO A 2 -30.29 -9.82 -3.24
N ASP A 3 -30.30 -9.61 -1.92
CA ASP A 3 -30.00 -8.32 -1.32
C ASP A 3 -28.63 -7.87 -1.85
N ARG A 4 -28.64 -6.85 -2.72
CA ARG A 4 -27.40 -6.17 -3.10
C ARG A 4 -26.83 -5.62 -1.81
N ASN A 5 -25.66 -6.09 -1.42
CA ASN A 5 -24.97 -5.66 -0.21
C ASN A 5 -24.40 -4.24 -0.42
N ILE A 6 -25.28 -3.23 -0.55
CA ILE A 6 -24.96 -1.82 -0.78
C ILE A 6 -23.88 -1.32 0.20
N PRO A 7 -23.90 -1.68 1.51
CA PRO A 7 -22.83 -1.31 2.43
C PRO A 7 -21.45 -1.89 2.02
N GLY A 8 -21.42 -3.14 1.54
CA GLY A 8 -20.19 -3.79 1.08
C GLY A 8 -19.61 -3.15 -0.19
N ILE A 9 -20.46 -2.71 -1.12
CA ILE A 9 -20.02 -2.00 -2.33
C ILE A 9 -19.45 -0.63 -1.95
N LEU A 10 -20.16 0.13 -1.11
CA LEU A 10 -19.70 1.44 -0.64
C LEU A 10 -18.36 1.35 0.09
N GLY A 11 -18.19 0.36 0.98
CA GLY A 11 -16.92 0.13 1.68
C GLY A 11 -15.75 -0.14 0.72
N ARG A 12 -15.96 -0.94 -0.32
CA ARG A 12 -14.95 -1.18 -1.37
C ARG A 12 -14.64 0.10 -2.16
N SER A 13 -15.65 0.87 -2.55
CA SER A 13 -15.46 2.14 -3.27
C SER A 13 -14.66 3.15 -2.44
N ILE A 14 -14.93 3.26 -1.14
CA ILE A 14 -14.17 4.12 -0.23
C ILE A 14 -12.72 3.64 -0.13
N GLY A 15 -12.48 2.33 0.03
CA GLY A 15 -11.12 1.77 0.08
C GLY A 15 -10.31 2.07 -1.20
N VAL A 16 -10.95 1.95 -2.36
CA VAL A 16 -10.33 2.30 -3.65
C VAL A 16 -10.04 3.80 -3.73
N ALA A 17 -10.99 4.66 -3.32
CA ALA A 17 -10.80 6.11 -3.32
C ALA A 17 -9.67 6.55 -2.40
N LEU A 18 -9.58 5.99 -1.19
CA LEU A 18 -8.48 6.26 -0.24
C LEU A 18 -7.13 5.83 -0.82
N THR A 19 -7.06 4.66 -1.46
CA THR A 19 -5.84 4.18 -2.10
C THR A 19 -5.39 5.11 -3.23
N ALA A 20 -6.33 5.56 -4.06
CA ALA A 20 -6.04 6.50 -5.15
C ALA A 20 -5.59 7.88 -4.64
N ALA A 21 -6.28 8.42 -3.62
CA ALA A 21 -5.92 9.68 -2.99
C ALA A 21 -4.52 9.64 -2.38
N LEU A 22 -4.21 8.59 -1.61
CA LEU A 22 -2.87 8.39 -1.03
C LEU A 22 -1.78 8.35 -2.08
N ARG A 23 -2.00 7.64 -3.21
CA ARG A 23 -1.04 7.60 -4.32
C ARG A 23 -0.78 8.98 -4.90
N ALA A 24 -1.82 9.77 -5.12
CA ALA A 24 -1.69 11.13 -5.64
C ALA A 24 -0.93 12.04 -4.66
N GLU A 25 -1.23 11.95 -3.36
CA GLU A 25 -0.54 12.71 -2.32
C GLU A 25 0.94 12.36 -2.24
N VAL A 26 1.30 11.08 -2.27
CA VAL A 26 2.70 10.62 -2.26
C VAL A 26 3.46 11.16 -3.48
N MET A 27 2.83 11.17 -4.67
CA MET A 27 3.44 11.75 -5.87
C MET A 27 3.67 13.26 -5.72
N LEU A 28 2.70 14.00 -5.18
CA LEU A 28 2.84 15.44 -4.95
C LEU A 28 3.94 15.76 -3.93
N VAL A 29 4.03 14.99 -2.84
CA VAL A 29 5.08 15.13 -1.83
C VAL A 29 6.45 14.83 -2.45
N TYR A 30 6.57 13.78 -3.27
CA TYR A 30 7.82 13.45 -3.97
C TYR A 30 8.29 14.56 -4.91
N ILE A 31 7.39 15.09 -5.74
CA ILE A 31 7.72 16.20 -6.65
C ILE A 31 8.10 17.45 -5.86
N GLY A 32 7.39 17.75 -4.77
CA GLY A 32 7.72 18.86 -3.87
C GLY A 32 9.11 18.70 -3.26
N ALA A 33 9.42 17.50 -2.73
CA ALA A 33 10.71 17.19 -2.14
C ALA A 33 11.85 17.34 -3.16
N GLN A 34 11.69 16.82 -4.37
CA GLN A 34 12.67 16.97 -5.46
C GLN A 34 12.94 18.45 -5.79
N ARG A 35 11.90 19.28 -5.90
CA ARG A 35 12.04 20.71 -6.19
C ARG A 35 12.84 21.47 -5.13
N HIS A 36 12.79 21.01 -3.88
CA HIS A 36 13.49 21.63 -2.76
C HIS A 36 14.82 20.94 -2.40
N GLY A 37 15.25 19.94 -3.18
CA GLY A 37 16.47 19.18 -2.88
C GLY A 37 16.37 18.37 -1.58
N ILE A 38 15.15 18.05 -1.15
CA ILE A 38 14.89 17.23 0.04
C ILE A 38 14.89 15.76 -0.41
N THR A 39 15.76 14.95 0.19
CA THR A 39 15.77 13.50 -0.02
C THR A 39 14.55 12.88 0.67
N LEU A 40 13.60 12.40 -0.13
CA LEU A 40 12.44 11.66 0.36
C LEU A 40 12.71 10.15 0.27
N ARG A 41 12.70 9.45 1.40
CA ARG A 41 12.83 7.99 1.47
C ARG A 41 11.56 7.39 2.02
N ILE A 42 10.98 6.42 1.31
CA ILE A 42 9.68 5.83 1.65
C ILE A 42 9.84 4.33 1.85
N ALA A 43 9.24 3.82 2.92
CA ALA A 43 9.04 2.40 3.13
C ALA A 43 7.73 1.97 2.49
N HIS A 44 7.74 0.86 1.75
CA HIS A 44 6.55 0.25 1.19
C HIS A 44 6.60 -1.25 1.40
N VAL A 45 5.43 -1.90 1.37
CA VAL A 45 5.36 -3.36 1.36
C VAL A 45 5.90 -3.84 0.02
N ASP A 46 6.82 -4.79 0.04
CA ASP A 46 7.39 -5.39 -1.17
C ASP A 46 6.29 -6.16 -1.94
N PRO A 47 6.20 -6.04 -3.28
CA PRO A 47 5.23 -6.81 -4.07
C PRO A 47 5.35 -8.32 -3.94
N SER A 48 6.49 -8.84 -3.50
CA SER A 48 6.72 -10.26 -3.20
C SER A 48 6.13 -10.72 -1.86
N PHE A 49 5.63 -9.81 -1.02
CA PHE A 49 4.95 -10.16 0.22
C PHE A 49 3.58 -10.78 -0.07
N ASP A 50 3.45 -12.10 0.13
CA ASP A 50 2.31 -12.90 -0.31
C ASP A 50 1.46 -13.46 0.84
N HIS A 51 1.66 -13.00 2.07
CA HIS A 51 0.89 -13.48 3.21
C HIS A 51 -0.60 -13.14 3.02
N PRO A 52 -1.52 -14.12 3.10
CA PRO A 52 -2.94 -13.85 2.91
C PRO A 52 -3.49 -13.00 4.07
N SER A 53 -4.41 -12.08 3.74
CA SER A 53 -5.20 -11.33 4.72
C SER A 53 -6.64 -11.83 4.75
N ARG A 54 -7.17 -12.08 5.96
CA ARG A 54 -8.56 -12.54 6.16
C ARG A 54 -9.53 -11.41 6.47
N GLY A 55 -9.06 -10.16 6.48
CA GLY A 55 -9.90 -9.00 6.75
C GLY A 55 -9.11 -7.80 7.27
N PRO A 56 -9.83 -6.70 7.58
CA PRO A 56 -9.22 -5.52 8.18
C PRO A 56 -8.48 -5.89 9.46
N PHE A 57 -7.21 -5.47 9.56
CA PHE A 57 -6.36 -5.70 10.74
C PHE A 57 -6.25 -7.18 11.15
N ASP A 58 -6.21 -8.12 10.19
CA ASP A 58 -5.90 -9.52 10.49
C ASP A 58 -4.57 -9.62 11.25
N GLY A 59 -4.60 -10.17 12.46
CA GLY A 59 -3.45 -10.18 13.36
C GLY A 59 -2.26 -10.98 12.84
N GLN A 60 -2.49 -12.07 12.10
CA GLN A 60 -1.40 -12.88 11.54
C GLN A 60 -0.73 -12.14 10.38
N TYR A 61 -1.53 -11.51 9.51
CA TYR A 61 -1.04 -10.66 8.43
C TYR A 61 -0.27 -9.44 8.97
N MET A 62 -0.78 -8.77 10.01
CA MET A 62 -0.09 -7.64 10.66
C MET A 62 1.22 -8.07 11.33
N GLN A 63 1.25 -9.23 12.00
CA GLN A 63 2.45 -9.82 12.58
C GLN A 63 3.51 -10.10 11.51
N ALA A 64 3.10 -10.71 10.39
CA ALA A 64 3.99 -10.98 9.26
C ALA A 64 4.56 -9.68 8.66
N LEU A 65 3.73 -8.65 8.46
CA LEU A 65 4.19 -7.33 8.02
C LEU A 65 5.18 -6.70 9.01
N TYR A 66 4.91 -6.82 10.30
CA TYR A 66 5.81 -6.32 11.34
C TYR A 66 7.18 -7.01 11.28
N GLU A 67 7.21 -8.33 11.13
CA GLU A 67 8.45 -9.11 11.05
C GLU A 67 9.30 -8.72 9.82
N VAL A 68 8.65 -8.53 8.66
CA VAL A 68 9.32 -8.01 7.44
C VAL A 68 9.90 -6.62 7.71
N GLY A 69 9.10 -5.70 8.24
CA GLY A 69 9.55 -4.34 8.55
C GLY A 69 10.71 -4.29 9.55
N VAL A 70 10.69 -5.15 10.57
CA VAL A 70 11.81 -5.28 11.52
C VAL A 70 13.06 -5.82 10.83
N ALA A 71 12.93 -6.82 9.96
CA ALA A 71 14.06 -7.37 9.23
C ALA A 71 14.70 -6.32 8.30
N ASP A 72 13.90 -5.57 7.56
CA ASP A 72 14.39 -4.53 6.65
C ASP A 72 14.97 -3.33 7.40
N GLY A 73 14.37 -2.98 8.55
CA GLY A 73 14.89 -1.94 9.44
C GLY A 73 16.27 -2.31 9.98
N LYS A 74 16.46 -3.57 10.41
CA LYS A 74 17.77 -4.08 10.88
C LYS A 74 18.82 -4.12 9.78
N LYS A 75 18.43 -4.39 8.53
CA LYS A 75 19.32 -4.38 7.35
C LYS A 75 19.66 -2.96 6.87
N GLY A 76 18.89 -1.95 7.29
CA GLY A 76 19.00 -0.58 6.78
C GLY A 76 18.39 -0.37 5.39
N THR A 77 17.59 -1.32 4.91
CA THR A 77 16.98 -1.33 3.56
C THR A 77 15.51 -0.95 3.56
N ALA A 78 14.92 -0.65 4.73
CA ALA A 78 13.49 -0.37 4.87
C ALA A 78 12.98 0.83 4.04
N PHE A 79 13.84 1.79 3.71
CA PHE A 79 13.45 3.00 3.00
C PHE A 79 14.19 3.11 1.67
N GLY A 80 13.44 3.10 0.57
CA GLY A 80 13.95 3.30 -0.78
C GLY A 80 13.93 4.78 -1.20
N ASP A 81 14.85 5.15 -2.09
CA ASP A 81 14.97 6.51 -2.63
C ASP A 81 14.13 6.71 -3.90
N THR A 82 13.71 5.62 -4.52
CA THR A 82 12.85 5.61 -5.70
C THR A 82 11.42 5.32 -5.27
N LEU A 83 10.47 6.16 -5.70
CA LEU A 83 9.09 5.73 -5.70
C LEU A 83 9.01 4.46 -6.55
N PRO A 84 8.41 3.36 -6.04
CA PRO A 84 8.04 2.24 -6.91
C PRO A 84 7.23 2.81 -8.08
N GLU A 85 7.31 2.21 -9.26
CA GLU A 85 6.19 2.37 -10.19
C GLU A 85 4.95 1.97 -9.39
N LEU A 86 4.13 2.97 -9.01
CA LEU A 86 2.81 2.76 -8.43
C LEU A 86 1.93 2.25 -9.57
N SER A 87 2.30 1.09 -10.10
CA SER A 87 1.75 0.51 -11.31
C SER A 87 0.26 0.43 -11.11
N MET A 88 -0.45 0.94 -12.09
CA MET A 88 -1.89 0.88 -12.26
C MET A 88 -2.38 -0.56 -12.48
N HIS A 89 -1.76 -1.56 -11.84
CA HIS A 89 -2.30 -2.90 -11.75
C HIS A 89 -3.36 -2.90 -10.65
N GLY A 90 -4.58 -2.57 -11.06
CA GLY A 90 -5.73 -3.19 -10.43
C GLY A 90 -5.51 -4.69 -10.48
N SER A 91 -5.51 -5.33 -9.31
CA SER A 91 -5.63 -6.77 -9.18
C SER A 91 -6.98 -7.19 -9.76
N GLY A 92 -7.04 -7.30 -11.09
CA GLY A 92 -7.97 -8.20 -11.76
C GLY A 92 -7.52 -9.61 -11.40
N GLY A 93 -8.20 -10.22 -10.44
CA GLY A 93 -8.02 -11.66 -10.20
C GLY A 93 -8.34 -12.42 -11.50
N PRO A 94 -7.53 -13.42 -11.89
CA PRO A 94 -7.89 -14.31 -12.97
C PRO A 94 -8.95 -15.32 -12.49
N GLN A 95 -10.03 -15.39 -13.27
CA GLN A 95 -11.07 -16.44 -13.37
C GLN A 95 -12.07 -16.58 -12.22
#